data_AF-A0A965P8P4-F1
#
_entry.id   AF-A0A965P8P4-F1
#
_cell.length_a   1.000
_cell.length_b   1.000
_cell.length_c   1.000
_cell.angle_alpha   90.00
_cell.angle_beta   90.00
_cell.angle_gamma   90.00
#
_symmetry.space_group_name_H-M   'P 1'
#
loop_
_entity.id
_entity.type
_entity.pdbx_description
1 polymer ?
#
loop_
_entity_poly.entity_id
_entity_poly.type
_entity_poly.pdbx_seq_one_letter_code
_entity_poly.pdbx_strand_id
1 'polypeptide(L)'
;MALALNKILVSGIAADSPAAYFDAGSQTVASGSDVVIPAGLYIMFPVANLSVKASLDGSTFSQIMPASTTTGGLVLSDGVNVKWSSASGTVTASYLTVNGGLAAPGTFNAT
;
A
#
# COMPACT_ATOMS: atom_id res chain seq x y z
N MET A 1 3.49 -22.93 -9.23
CA MET A 1 2.91 -23.38 -7.96
C MET A 1 4.04 -23.55 -6.96
N ALA A 2 4.01 -22.85 -5.82
CA ALA A 2 5.06 -22.99 -4.80
C ALA A 2 4.62 -24.07 -3.78
N LEU A 3 5.28 -25.23 -3.82
CA LEU A 3 4.81 -26.47 -3.16
C LEU A 3 5.23 -26.59 -1.68
N ALA A 4 6.00 -25.65 -1.11
CA ALA A 4 6.48 -25.76 0.27
C ALA A 4 6.91 -24.42 0.89
N LEU A 5 6.20 -23.31 0.58
CA LEU A 5 6.45 -22.08 1.31
C LEU A 5 5.97 -22.24 2.76
N ASN A 6 6.87 -22.05 3.73
CA ASN A 6 6.49 -21.96 5.14
C ASN A 6 5.44 -20.86 5.30
N LYS A 7 4.21 -21.24 5.65
CA LYS A 7 3.12 -20.29 5.87
C LYS A 7 2.99 -20.04 7.36
N ILE A 8 3.17 -18.80 7.80
CA ILE A 8 2.73 -18.37 9.13
C ILE A 8 1.30 -17.88 8.94
N LEU A 9 0.33 -18.79 9.09
CA LEU A 9 -1.09 -18.47 8.99
C LEU A 9 -1.64 -18.19 10.38
N VAL A 10 -2.14 -16.98 10.58
CA VAL A 10 -2.89 -16.63 11.79
C VAL A 10 -4.32 -16.32 11.37
N SER A 11 -5.29 -17.07 11.90
CA SER A 11 -6.71 -16.97 11.47
C SER A 11 -7.47 -15.90 12.25
N GLY A 12 -8.43 -15.25 11.59
CA GLY A 12 -9.37 -14.34 12.25
C GLY A 12 -8.79 -12.98 12.67
N ILE A 13 -7.61 -12.61 12.13
CA ILE A 13 -6.93 -11.36 12.44
C ILE A 13 -7.17 -10.34 11.31
N ALA A 14 -7.65 -9.15 11.66
CA ALA A 14 -7.76 -8.02 10.75
C ALA A 14 -6.40 -7.31 10.60
N ALA A 15 -6.24 -6.47 9.56
CA ALA A 15 -5.08 -5.58 9.49
C ALA A 15 -5.00 -4.67 10.73
N ASP A 16 -3.82 -4.17 11.07
CA ASP A 16 -3.52 -3.35 12.27
C ASP A 16 -3.77 -4.04 13.62
N SER A 17 -3.92 -5.36 13.61
CA SER A 17 -4.09 -6.14 14.84
C SER A 17 -2.77 -6.77 15.28
N PRO A 18 -2.61 -7.06 16.58
CA PRO A 18 -1.54 -7.92 17.07
C PRO A 18 -1.30 -9.17 16.20
N ALA A 19 -0.03 -9.39 15.84
CA ALA A 19 0.40 -10.51 14.99
C ALA A 19 -0.19 -10.54 13.56
N ALA A 20 -0.85 -9.47 13.11
CA ALA A 20 -1.28 -9.35 11.71
C ALA A 20 -0.06 -9.17 10.79
N TYR A 21 -0.07 -9.85 9.64
CA TYR A 21 0.96 -9.66 8.62
C TYR A 21 0.86 -8.29 7.93
N PHE A 22 -0.36 -7.76 7.80
CA PHE A 22 -0.63 -6.50 7.14
C PHE A 22 -1.03 -5.42 8.14
N ASP A 23 -0.54 -4.21 7.88
CA ASP A 23 -1.06 -2.97 8.44
C ASP A 23 -1.91 -2.26 7.39
N ALA A 24 -3.05 -1.69 7.79
CA ALA A 24 -3.85 -0.85 6.93
C ALA A 24 -3.33 0.59 7.03
N GLY A 25 -3.13 1.18 5.86
CA GLY A 25 -2.68 2.55 5.75
C GLY A 25 -3.60 3.37 4.87
N SER A 26 -3.49 4.68 5.04
CA SER A 26 -4.13 5.63 4.15
C SER A 26 -3.20 6.80 3.83
N GLN A 27 -3.39 7.40 2.66
CA GLN A 27 -2.65 8.60 2.26
C GLN A 27 -3.60 9.55 1.54
N THR A 28 -3.74 10.76 2.06
CA THR A 28 -4.47 11.83 1.36
C THR A 28 -3.60 12.47 0.28
N VAL A 29 -4.17 12.67 -0.89
CA VAL A 29 -3.55 13.32 -2.05
C VAL A 29 -4.44 14.50 -2.45
N ALA A 30 -3.87 15.71 -2.42
CA ALA A 30 -4.58 16.92 -2.80
C ALA A 30 -4.91 16.93 -4.32
N SER A 31 -5.94 17.68 -4.70
CA SER A 31 -6.35 17.83 -6.10
C SER A 31 -5.19 18.31 -6.98
N GLY A 32 -4.98 17.64 -8.11
CA GLY A 32 -3.93 17.98 -9.08
C GLY A 32 -2.50 17.84 -8.55
N SER A 33 -2.31 17.15 -7.43
CA SER A 33 -1.01 16.88 -6.82
C SER A 33 -0.67 15.40 -6.87
N ASP A 34 0.62 15.12 -6.73
CA ASP A 34 1.16 13.77 -6.61
C ASP A 34 1.88 13.63 -5.26
N VAL A 35 1.78 12.45 -4.65
CA VAL A 35 2.51 12.09 -3.41
C VAL A 35 3.33 10.85 -3.69
N VAL A 36 4.63 10.91 -3.41
CA VAL A 36 5.53 9.75 -3.55
C VAL A 36 5.11 8.66 -2.58
N ILE A 37 5.00 7.43 -3.09
CA ILE A 37 4.73 6.26 -2.27
C ILE A 37 6.02 5.88 -1.56
N PRO A 38 6.06 5.77 -0.22
CA PRO A 38 7.25 5.31 0.51
C PRO A 38 7.72 3.93 0.03
N ALA A 39 8.97 3.58 0.34
CA ALA A 39 9.51 2.28 -0.06
C ALA A 39 8.73 1.14 0.61
N GLY A 40 8.29 0.16 -0.18
CA GLY A 40 7.51 -0.96 0.34
C GLY A 40 6.63 -1.66 -0.68
N LEU A 41 5.81 -2.58 -0.18
CA LEU A 41 4.82 -3.34 -0.93
C LEU A 41 3.43 -2.95 -0.45
N TYR A 42 2.56 -2.60 -1.41
CA TYR A 42 1.24 -2.06 -1.15
C TYR A 42 0.19 -2.84 -1.92
N ILE A 43 -0.81 -3.38 -1.21
CA ILE A 43 -2.05 -3.87 -1.81
C ILE A 43 -3.03 -2.71 -1.80
N MET A 44 -3.20 -2.07 -2.96
CA MET A 44 -4.04 -0.91 -3.16
C MET A 44 -5.49 -1.33 -3.40
N PHE A 45 -6.42 -0.74 -2.64
CA PHE A 45 -7.85 -0.87 -2.90
C PHE A 45 -8.30 0.12 -3.99
N PRO A 46 -9.38 -0.17 -4.74
CA PRO A 46 -9.95 0.78 -5.67
C PRO A 46 -10.41 2.07 -4.99
N VAL A 47 -10.00 3.22 -5.53
CA VAL A 47 -10.40 4.54 -5.04
C VAL A 47 -10.71 5.43 -6.24
N ALA A 48 -11.90 6.04 -6.24
CA ALA A 48 -12.30 6.98 -7.28
C ALA A 48 -11.28 8.12 -7.39
N ASN A 49 -10.95 8.51 -8.62
CA ASN A 49 -10.04 9.62 -8.92
C ASN A 49 -8.60 9.45 -8.43
N LEU A 50 -8.21 8.31 -7.87
CA LEU A 50 -6.82 8.02 -7.48
C LEU A 50 -6.16 7.11 -8.51
N SER A 51 -5.11 7.59 -9.15
CA SER A 51 -4.24 6.78 -10.01
C SER A 51 -2.90 6.50 -9.32
N VAL A 52 -2.20 5.48 -9.78
CA VAL A 52 -0.78 5.27 -9.46
C VAL A 52 0.04 5.48 -10.72
N LYS A 53 1.09 6.26 -10.60
CA LYS A 53 2.04 6.54 -11.67
C LYS A 53 3.43 6.04 -11.29
N ALA A 54 4.18 5.61 -12.29
CA ALA A 54 5.58 5.23 -12.13
C ALA A 54 6.47 5.92 -13.17
N SER A 55 7.74 6.07 -12.84
CA SER A 55 8.76 6.64 -13.71
C SER A 55 9.93 5.68 -13.88
N LEU A 56 10.50 5.65 -15.09
CA LEU A 56 11.73 4.91 -15.40
C LEU A 56 12.99 5.74 -15.13
N ASP A 57 12.85 7.07 -15.12
CA ASP A 57 13.96 8.03 -15.07
C ASP A 57 13.85 9.01 -13.89
N GLY A 58 12.82 8.86 -13.05
CA GLY A 58 12.51 9.74 -11.92
C GLY A 58 11.93 11.10 -12.30
N SER A 59 11.69 11.37 -13.59
CA SER A 59 11.24 12.69 -14.09
C SER A 59 9.89 12.63 -14.80
N THR A 60 9.69 11.65 -15.69
CA THR A 60 8.45 11.49 -16.46
C THR A 60 7.64 10.35 -15.86
N PHE A 61 6.42 10.65 -15.43
CA PHE A 61 5.56 9.71 -14.72
C PHE A 61 4.38 9.28 -15.60
N SER A 62 4.26 7.97 -15.80
CA SER A 62 3.20 7.34 -16.58
C SER A 62 2.26 6.56 -15.68
N GLN A 63 0.97 6.57 -15.99
CA GLN A 63 -0.03 5.84 -15.21
C GLN A 63 0.16 4.32 -15.37
N ILE A 64 0.25 3.62 -14.25
CA ILE A 64 0.31 2.15 -14.18
C ILE A 64 -0.94 1.52 -13.55
N MET A 65 -1.70 2.31 -12.78
CA MET A 65 -2.99 1.92 -12.22
C MET A 65 -4.01 3.03 -12.51
N PRO A 66 -5.15 2.73 -13.14
CA PRO A 66 -6.13 3.75 -13.49
C PRO A 66 -6.88 4.27 -12.27
N ALA A 67 -7.28 5.53 -12.34
CA ALA A 67 -8.28 6.08 -11.43
C ALA A 67 -9.63 5.38 -11.64
N SER A 68 -10.01 4.51 -10.71
CA SER A 68 -11.14 3.59 -10.87
C SER A 68 -11.75 3.20 -9.53
N THR A 69 -13.07 3.03 -9.51
CA THR A 69 -13.81 2.50 -8.35
C THR A 69 -13.80 0.97 -8.28
N THR A 70 -13.26 0.29 -9.29
CA THR A 70 -13.28 -1.18 -9.38
C THR A 70 -11.90 -1.79 -9.57
N THR A 71 -10.87 -0.97 -9.79
CA THR A 71 -9.50 -1.42 -10.03
C THR A 71 -8.60 -1.05 -8.86
N GLY A 72 -8.08 -2.09 -8.20
CA GLY A 72 -6.96 -2.00 -7.26
C GLY A 72 -5.76 -2.76 -7.82
N GLY A 73 -4.73 -2.98 -7.01
CA GLY A 73 -3.56 -3.72 -7.47
C GLY A 73 -2.46 -3.89 -6.44
N LEU A 74 -1.44 -4.65 -6.84
CA LEU A 74 -0.18 -4.75 -6.11
C LEU A 74 0.78 -3.68 -6.65
N VAL A 75 1.24 -2.80 -5.77
CA VAL A 75 2.21 -1.75 -6.09
C VAL A 75 3.45 -1.97 -5.26
N LEU A 76 4.61 -2.00 -5.91
CA LEU A 76 5.91 -1.99 -5.24
C LEU A 76 6.54 -0.63 -5.49
N SER A 77 7.01 0.02 -4.43
CA SER A 77 7.68 1.31 -4.50
C SER A 77 9.08 1.22 -3.91
N ASP A 78 10.00 1.96 -4.52
CA ASP A 78 11.34 2.21 -4.03
C ASP A 78 11.45 3.50 -3.20
N GLY A 79 10.32 4.20 -2.97
CA GLY A 79 10.30 5.45 -2.23
C GLY A 79 10.57 6.70 -3.08
N VAL A 80 10.69 6.57 -4.41
CA VAL A 80 11.05 7.69 -5.30
C VAL A 80 10.24 7.66 -6.60
N ASN A 81 10.19 6.51 -7.26
CA ASN A 81 9.75 6.39 -8.65
C ASN A 81 8.27 6.00 -8.80
N VAL A 82 7.54 5.88 -7.70
CA VAL A 82 6.11 5.56 -7.71
C VAL A 82 5.35 6.59 -6.90
N LYS A 83 4.22 7.04 -7.44
CA LYS A 83 3.41 8.12 -6.84
C LYS A 83 1.93 7.78 -6.87
N TRP A 84 1.24 8.15 -5.80
CA TRP A 84 -0.20 8.37 -5.86
C TRP A 84 -0.48 9.70 -6.54
N SER A 85 -1.51 9.75 -7.37
CA SER A 85 -1.88 10.95 -8.12
C SER A 85 -3.38 11.13 -8.14
N SER A 86 -3.84 12.33 -7.77
CA SER A 86 -5.26 12.66 -7.87
C SER A 86 -5.60 13.17 -9.27
N ALA A 87 -6.51 12.46 -9.94
CA ALA A 87 -7.07 12.89 -11.21
C ALA A 87 -8.07 14.06 -11.03
N SER A 88 -8.77 14.11 -9.89
CA SER A 88 -9.75 15.16 -9.58
C SER A 88 -10.09 15.17 -8.08
N GLY A 89 -10.11 16.36 -7.48
CA GLY A 89 -10.47 16.55 -6.08
C GLY A 89 -9.41 16.02 -5.11
N THR A 90 -9.62 16.23 -3.81
CA THR A 90 -8.79 15.58 -2.79
C THR A 90 -9.27 14.16 -2.60
N VAL A 91 -8.37 13.19 -2.68
CA VAL A 91 -8.67 11.76 -2.56
C VAL A 91 -7.83 11.13 -1.46
N THR A 92 -8.32 10.06 -0.85
CA THR A 92 -7.57 9.29 0.14
C THR A 92 -7.33 7.89 -0.39
N ALA A 93 -6.07 7.57 -0.66
CA ALA A 93 -5.63 6.22 -0.92
C ALA A 93 -5.85 5.34 0.30
N SER A 94 -6.33 4.13 0.08
CA SER A 94 -6.45 3.08 1.10
C SER A 94 -5.68 1.85 0.63
N TYR A 95 -4.85 1.29 1.50
CA TYR A 95 -3.96 0.19 1.15
C TYR A 95 -3.65 -0.71 2.34
N LEU A 96 -3.18 -1.92 2.05
CA LEU A 96 -2.45 -2.76 3.01
C LEU A 96 -0.96 -2.70 2.69
N THR A 97 -0.13 -2.64 3.71
CA THR A 97 1.33 -2.81 3.62
C THR A 97 1.79 -3.89 4.59
N VAL A 98 3.02 -4.38 4.43
CA VAL A 98 3.61 -5.29 5.42
C VAL A 98 3.72 -4.56 6.75
N ASN A 99 3.28 -5.22 7.82
CA ASN A 99 3.34 -4.70 9.17
C ASN A 99 4.80 -4.36 9.54
N GLY A 100 5.04 -3.09 9.84
CA GLY A 100 6.38 -2.55 10.10
C GLY A 100 6.89 -2.77 11.53
N GLY A 101 6.11 -3.44 12.38
CA GLY A 101 6.46 -3.73 13.76
C GLY A 101 5.46 -3.22 14.80
N LEU A 102 4.15 -3.25 14.53
CA LEU A 102 3.15 -3.12 15.59
C LEU A 102 3.44 -4.17 16.68
N ALA A 103 3.39 -3.75 17.94
CA ALA A 103 3.75 -4.59 19.07
C ALA A 103 2.90 -5.87 19.09
N ALA A 104 3.55 -7.03 18.99
CA ALA A 104 2.94 -8.31 19.29
C ALA A 104 2.89 -8.50 20.82
N PRO A 105 1.72 -8.64 21.46
CA PRO A 105 1.63 -9.05 22.85
C PRO A 105 2.09 -10.51 22.97
N GLY A 106 3.21 -10.76 23.65
CA GLY A 106 3.68 -12.12 24.00
C GLY A 106 5.08 -12.51 23.50
N THR A 107 5.71 -13.43 24.26
CA THR A 107 7.06 -14.04 24.22
C THR A 107 8.29 -13.12 24.06
N PHE A 108 8.21 -12.01 23.33
CA PHE A 108 9.33 -11.07 23.11
C PHE A 108 9.17 -9.73 23.86
N ASN A 109 8.01 -9.50 24.48
CA ASN A 109 7.68 -8.29 25.25
C ASN A 109 7.20 -8.61 26.69
N ALA A 110 7.24 -9.89 27.10
CA ALA A 110 6.99 -10.27 28.49
C ALA A 110 8.33 -10.17 29.24
N THR A 111 8.42 -9.22 30.17
CA THR A 111 9.51 -9.18 31.17
C THR A 111 9.21 -10.14 32.30
#